data_AF-A0A7D9DUA0-F1
#
_entry.id   AF-A0A7D9DUA0-F1
#
_cell.length_a   1.000
_cell.length_b   1.000
_cell.length_c   1.000
_cell.angle_alpha   90.00
_cell.angle_beta   90.00
_cell.angle_gamma   90.00
#
_symmetry.space_group_name_H-M   'P 1'
#
loop_
_entity.id
_entity.type
_entity.pdbx_description
1 polymer ?
#
loop_
_entity_poly.entity_id
_entity_poly.type
_entity_poly.pdbx_seq_one_letter_code
_entity_poly.pdbx_strand_id
1 'polypeptide(L)'
;MTIQLNKITFVVPALLKTSRPNKDPLQLTFCRFPETASLCSYLTLQECLRLTKSSRIAANTTKLFLSFIKPYRPLSTDTCSRWPKTVLSNPGVNVSIFKGHSYRGAATSKAVLQGIAVDLILKTAD
;
A
#
# COMPACT_ATOMS: atom_id res chain seq x y z
N MET A 1 3.45 11.17 6.26
CA MET A 1 3.35 10.95 4.81
C MET A 1 3.84 12.22 4.15
N THR A 2 4.80 12.10 3.25
CA THR A 2 5.39 13.24 2.54
C THR A 2 5.10 13.07 1.05
N ILE A 3 4.54 14.10 0.43
CA ILE A 3 4.16 14.09 -1.00
C ILE A 3 5.12 15.03 -1.73
N GLN A 4 5.75 14.51 -2.77
CA GLN A 4 6.64 15.26 -3.66
C GLN A 4 6.16 15.09 -5.11
N LEU A 5 6.68 15.90 -6.03
CA LEU A 5 6.22 15.95 -7.43
C LEU A 5 6.20 14.58 -8.15
N ASN A 6 7.12 13.67 -7.79
CA ASN A 6 7.29 12.37 -8.45
C ASN A 6 7.33 11.18 -7.49
N LYS A 7 7.05 11.38 -6.19
CA LYS A 7 7.01 10.28 -5.22
C LYS A 7 6.20 10.62 -3.98
N ILE A 8 5.65 9.59 -3.34
CA ILE A 8 5.02 9.68 -2.02
C ILE A 8 5.76 8.74 -1.07
N THR A 9 6.15 9.24 0.09
CA THR A 9 6.86 8.46 1.12
C THR A 9 6.03 8.37 2.40
N PHE A 10 5.91 7.15 2.91
CA PHE A 10 5.35 6.83 4.22
C PHE A 10 6.47 6.42 5.16
N VAL A 11 6.46 6.97 6.36
CA VAL A 11 7.36 6.56 7.45
C VAL A 11 6.50 5.80 8.44
N VAL A 12 6.95 4.60 8.83
CA VAL A 12 6.34 3.81 9.89
C VAL A 12 7.15 4.05 11.16
N PRO A 13 6.70 4.96 12.06
CA PRO A 13 7.47 5.33 13.24
C PRO A 13 7.45 4.25 14.33
N ALA A 14 6.49 3.33 14.28
CA ALA A 14 6.36 2.25 15.25
C ALA A 14 7.42 1.17 15.00
N LEU A 15 7.93 0.57 16.09
CA LEU A 15 8.81 -0.59 16.01
C LEU A 15 8.05 -1.79 15.47
N LEU A 16 8.60 -2.40 14.42
CA LEU A 16 8.12 -3.64 13.82
C LEU A 16 9.01 -4.80 14.27
N LYS A 17 8.53 -6.03 14.09
CA LYS A 17 9.34 -7.24 14.32
C LYS A 17 10.65 -7.24 13.51
N THR A 18 10.66 -6.54 12.37
CA THR A 18 11.82 -6.40 11.47
C THR A 18 12.70 -5.18 11.79
N SER A 19 12.31 -4.34 12.75
CA SER A 19 13.12 -3.21 13.20
C SER A 19 14.42 -3.68 13.87
N ARG A 20 15.49 -2.92 13.71
CA ARG A 20 16.81 -3.21 14.31
C ARG A 20 17.30 -1.99 15.11
N PRO A 21 18.05 -2.18 16.20
CA PRO A 21 18.72 -1.09 16.88
C PRO A 21 19.58 -0.27 15.90
N ASN A 22 19.60 1.05 16.05
CA ASN A 22 20.36 1.98 15.20
C ASN A 22 20.04 1.92 13.69
N LYS A 23 18.86 1.40 13.31
CA LYS A 23 18.35 1.52 11.95
C LYS A 23 17.22 2.53 11.89
N ASP A 24 17.18 3.27 10.78
CA ASP A 24 16.09 4.20 10.50
C ASP A 24 14.73 3.47 10.50
N PRO A 25 13.65 4.16 10.88
CA PRO A 25 12.29 3.63 10.76
C PRO A 25 12.01 3.19 9.32
N LEU A 26 11.14 2.18 9.15
CA LEU A 26 10.78 1.68 7.83
C LEU A 26 10.16 2.81 6.99
N GLN A 27 10.72 3.02 5.80
CA GLN A 27 10.21 3.99 4.83
C GLN A 27 9.70 3.26 3.58
N LEU A 28 8.44 3.52 3.22
CA LEU A 28 7.82 3.03 2.00
C LEU A 28 7.72 4.17 1.01
N THR A 29 8.39 4.07 -0.13
CA THR A 29 8.38 5.11 -1.18
C THR A 29 7.73 4.58 -2.44
N PHE A 30 6.71 5.30 -2.92
CA PHE A 30 6.00 5.01 -4.16
C PHE A 30 6.36 6.08 -5.19
N CYS A 31 7.11 5.68 -6.22
CA CYS A 31 7.49 6.55 -7.32
C CYS A 31 6.37 6.70 -8.34
N ARG A 32 6.35 7.83 -9.04
CA ARG A 32 5.47 8.06 -10.18
C ARG A 32 5.89 7.16 -11.34
N PHE A 33 4.92 6.39 -11.84
CA PHE A 33 5.06 5.45 -12.96
C PHE A 33 4.04 5.82 -14.06
N PRO A 34 4.33 6.82 -14.90
CA PRO A 34 3.36 7.33 -15.87
C PRO A 34 3.09 6.37 -17.05
N GLU A 35 4.00 5.43 -17.32
CA GLU A 35 3.95 4.49 -18.45
C GLU A 35 2.70 3.62 -18.43
N THR A 36 2.16 3.35 -17.23
CA THR A 36 0.88 2.67 -17.08
C THR A 36 0.09 3.31 -15.94
N ALA A 37 -0.64 4.38 -16.28
CA ALA A 37 -1.38 5.18 -15.30
C ALA A 37 -2.34 4.34 -14.43
N SER A 38 -2.95 3.29 -14.97
CA SER A 38 -3.85 2.38 -14.24
C SER A 38 -3.15 1.53 -13.16
N LEU A 39 -1.84 1.34 -13.26
CA LEU A 39 -1.01 0.62 -12.29
C LEU A 39 -0.20 1.57 -11.39
N CYS A 40 -0.29 2.88 -11.62
CA CYS A 40 0.53 3.87 -10.96
C CYS A 40 0.02 4.19 -9.56
N SER A 41 0.63 3.58 -8.55
CA SER A 41 0.29 3.80 -7.14
C SER A 41 0.38 5.28 -6.75
N TYR A 42 1.34 6.05 -7.28
CA TYR A 42 1.46 7.48 -7.03
C TYR A 42 0.23 8.26 -7.49
N LEU A 43 -0.22 8.05 -8.74
CA LEU A 43 -1.39 8.74 -9.30
C LEU A 43 -2.66 8.33 -8.54
N THR A 44 -2.82 7.05 -8.24
CA THR A 44 -3.95 6.55 -7.44
C THR A 44 -3.99 7.19 -6.06
N LEU A 45 -2.84 7.29 -5.37
CA LEU A 45 -2.76 7.91 -4.05
C LEU A 45 -3.06 9.41 -4.10
N GLN A 46 -2.53 10.13 -5.09
CA GLN A 46 -2.86 11.54 -5.29
C GLN A 46 -4.35 11.76 -5.48
N GLU A 47 -4.98 10.95 -6.34
CA GLU A 47 -6.41 11.05 -6.61
C GLU A 47 -7.24 10.71 -5.36
N CYS A 48 -6.84 9.68 -4.61
CA CYS A 48 -7.50 9.31 -3.36
C CYS A 48 -7.43 10.45 -2.33
N LEU A 49 -6.28 11.13 -2.22
CA LEU A 49 -6.12 12.30 -1.34
C LEU A 49 -6.94 13.50 -1.81
N ARG A 50 -7.03 13.73 -3.12
CA ARG A 50 -7.85 14.79 -3.73
C ARG A 50 -9.32 14.58 -3.41
N LEU A 51 -9.84 13.37 -3.65
CA LEU A 51 -11.24 13.02 -3.43
C LEU A 51 -11.63 13.04 -1.95
N THR A 52 -10.72 12.63 -1.06
CA THR A 52 -11.00 12.54 0.38
C THR A 52 -10.67 13.80 1.18
N LYS A 53 -10.26 14.90 0.52
CA LYS A 53 -9.77 16.13 1.18
C LYS A 53 -10.76 16.68 2.22
N SER A 54 -12.03 16.84 1.87
CA SER A 54 -13.07 17.36 2.77
C SER A 54 -13.34 16.42 3.95
N SER A 55 -13.45 15.11 3.68
CA SER A 55 -13.66 14.08 4.69
C SER A 55 -12.52 14.02 5.71
N ARG A 56 -11.29 14.22 5.24
CA ARG A 56 -10.07 14.24 6.05
C ARG A 56 -10.02 15.43 7.00
N ILE A 57 -10.41 16.62 6.52
CA ILE A 57 -10.52 17.83 7.33
C ILE A 57 -11.59 17.61 8.41
N ALA A 58 -12.77 17.10 8.02
CA ALA A 58 -13.87 16.84 8.96
C ALA A 58 -13.51 15.79 10.04
N ALA A 59 -12.75 14.75 9.69
CA ALA A 59 -12.32 13.71 10.62
C ALA A 59 -11.06 14.04 11.42
N ASN A 60 -10.42 15.20 11.16
CA ASN A 60 -9.17 15.64 11.77
C ASN A 60 -8.10 14.52 11.86
N THR A 61 -7.76 13.90 10.72
CA THR A 61 -6.88 12.73 10.69
C THR A 61 -5.87 12.73 9.55
N THR A 62 -4.69 12.16 9.83
CA THR A 62 -3.59 11.99 8.87
C THR A 62 -3.52 10.58 8.27
N LYS A 63 -4.44 9.67 8.65
CA LYS A 63 -4.49 8.29 8.15
C LYS A 63 -4.93 8.25 6.70
N LEU A 64 -4.23 7.51 5.85
CA LEU A 64 -4.51 7.46 4.40
C LEU A 64 -5.96 7.06 4.10
N PHE A 65 -6.38 5.89 4.62
CA PHE A 65 -7.69 5.31 4.36
C PHE A 65 -8.72 5.76 5.39
N LEU A 66 -9.85 6.24 4.88
CA LEU A 66 -10.99 6.76 5.65
C LEU A 66 -12.24 5.96 5.32
N SER A 67 -13.14 5.85 6.29
CA SER A 67 -14.52 5.43 6.06
C SER A 67 -15.22 6.45 5.17
N PHE A 68 -16.10 5.98 4.29
CA PHE A 68 -16.99 6.84 3.51
C PHE A 68 -18.21 7.30 4.31
N ILE A 69 -18.47 6.69 5.47
CA ILE A 69 -19.59 7.03 6.37
C ILE A 69 -19.11 8.04 7.41
N LYS A 70 -19.89 9.11 7.63
CA LYS A 70 -19.64 10.08 8.72
C LYS A 70 -19.52 9.36 10.06
N PRO A 71 -18.55 9.70 10.93
CA PRO A 71 -17.69 10.89 10.85
C PRO A 71 -16.36 10.66 10.09
N TYR A 72 -16.34 9.82 9.05
CA TYR A 72 -15.19 9.54 8.18
C TYR A 72 -13.95 9.03 8.92
N ARG A 73 -14.18 8.21 9.95
CA ARG A 73 -13.12 7.66 10.80
C ARG A 73 -12.09 6.89 9.98
N PRO A 74 -10.82 6.84 10.41
CA PRO A 74 -9.84 5.94 9.84
C PRO A 74 -10.35 4.50 9.81
N LEU A 75 -10.01 3.77 8.75
CA LEU A 75 -10.37 2.36 8.67
C LEU A 75 -9.62 1.53 9.71
N SER A 76 -10.29 0.50 10.23
CA SER A 76 -9.67 -0.50 11.09
C SER A 76 -8.71 -1.39 10.30
N THR A 77 -7.76 -2.00 11.00
CA THR A 77 -6.86 -3.03 10.45
C THR A 77 -7.62 -4.18 9.81
N ASP A 78 -8.75 -4.58 10.40
CA ASP A 78 -9.58 -5.68 9.91
C ASP A 78 -10.22 -5.34 8.55
N THR A 79 -10.72 -4.11 8.40
CA THR A 79 -11.29 -3.64 7.13
C THR A 79 -10.22 -3.63 6.04
N CYS A 80 -9.06 -3.05 6.33
CA CYS A 80 -7.93 -3.02 5.40
C CYS A 80 -7.46 -4.44 5.03
N SER A 81 -7.48 -5.39 5.96
CA SER A 81 -7.06 -6.79 5.73
C SER A 81 -8.06 -7.60 4.91
N ARG A 82 -9.35 -7.19 4.90
CA ARG A 82 -10.39 -7.82 4.08
C ARG A 82 -10.31 -7.38 2.61
N TRP A 83 -9.96 -6.13 2.35
CA TRP A 83 -9.94 -5.57 0.99
C TRP A 83 -9.14 -6.39 -0.04
N PRO A 84 -7.89 -6.82 0.21
CA PRO A 84 -7.16 -7.64 -0.75
C PRO A 84 -7.88 -8.94 -1.09
N LYS A 85 -8.54 -9.57 -0.11
CA LYS A 85 -9.31 -10.80 -0.34
C LYS A 85 -10.52 -10.51 -1.23
N THR A 86 -11.27 -9.44 -0.95
CA THR A 86 -12.42 -9.04 -1.77
C THR A 86 -12.01 -8.70 -3.20
N VAL A 87 -10.90 -7.98 -3.36
CA VAL A 87 -10.37 -7.62 -4.69
C VAL A 87 -9.96 -8.86 -5.47
N LEU A 88 -9.34 -9.86 -4.82
CA LEU A 88 -8.98 -11.12 -5.45
C LEU A 88 -10.20 -12.01 -5.76
N SER A 89 -11.22 -12.04 -4.91
CA SER A 89 -12.40 -12.87 -5.14
C SER A 89 -13.26 -12.37 -6.31
N ASN A 90 -13.29 -11.07 -6.58
CA ASN A 90 -14.09 -10.48 -7.65
C ASN A 90 -13.81 -11.08 -9.05
N PRO A 91 -12.54 -11.25 -9.49
CA PRO A 91 -12.21 -11.95 -10.73
C PRO A 91 -12.22 -13.49 -10.61
N GLY A 92 -12.70 -14.07 -9.50
CA GLY A 92 -12.81 -15.52 -9.32
C GLY A 92 -11.60 -16.21 -8.71
N VAL A 93 -10.63 -15.48 -8.13
CA VAL A 93 -9.52 -16.12 -7.41
C VAL A 93 -10.05 -16.82 -6.17
N ASN A 94 -9.73 -18.11 -6.00
CA ASN A 94 -10.15 -18.86 -4.84
C ASN A 94 -9.41 -18.41 -3.57
N VAL A 95 -10.04 -17.54 -2.79
CA VAL A 95 -9.46 -16.98 -1.55
C VAL A 95 -9.41 -17.94 -0.37
N SER A 96 -9.98 -19.14 -0.51
CA SER A 96 -9.76 -20.23 0.45
C SER A 96 -8.34 -20.80 0.34
N ILE A 97 -7.76 -20.76 -0.87
CA ILE A 97 -6.39 -21.18 -1.19
C ILE A 97 -5.47 -19.96 -1.16
N PHE A 98 -5.79 -18.92 -1.93
CA PHE A 98 -4.99 -17.71 -2.06
C PHE A 98 -5.41 -16.66 -1.03
N LYS A 99 -4.68 -16.60 0.08
CA LYS A 99 -4.99 -15.69 1.18
C LYS A 99 -4.60 -14.26 0.82
N GLY A 100 -5.00 -13.35 1.71
CA GLY A 100 -4.67 -11.93 1.62
C GLY A 100 -3.17 -11.66 1.45
N HIS A 101 -2.25 -12.53 1.88
CA HIS A 101 -0.81 -12.33 1.68
C HIS A 101 -0.23 -13.03 0.43
N SER A 102 -1.00 -13.87 -0.26
CA SER A 102 -0.51 -14.67 -1.39
C SER A 102 -0.05 -13.82 -2.58
N TYR A 103 -0.59 -12.60 -2.74
CA TYR A 103 -0.16 -11.68 -3.79
C TYR A 103 1.32 -11.28 -3.65
N ARG A 104 1.87 -11.26 -2.43
CA ARG A 104 3.28 -10.89 -2.18
C ARG A 104 4.21 -11.92 -2.79
N GLY A 105 3.98 -13.19 -2.46
CA GLY A 105 4.74 -14.31 -3.01
C GLY A 105 4.61 -14.39 -4.53
N ALA A 106 3.40 -14.22 -5.06
CA ALA A 106 3.16 -14.21 -6.51
C ALA A 106 3.92 -13.09 -7.22
N ALA A 107 3.96 -11.87 -6.66
CA ALA A 107 4.70 -10.75 -7.22
C ALA A 107 6.22 -11.03 -7.25
N THR A 108 6.77 -11.53 -6.14
CA THR A 108 8.18 -11.93 -6.06
C THR A 108 8.52 -13.05 -7.04
N SER A 109 7.69 -14.10 -7.12
CA SER A 109 7.89 -15.19 -8.09
C SER A 109 7.85 -14.66 -9.53
N LYS A 110 6.91 -13.76 -9.85
CA LYS A 110 6.86 -13.14 -11.18
C LYS A 110 8.11 -12.31 -11.47
N ALA A 111 8.63 -11.55 -10.51
CA ALA A 111 9.87 -10.79 -10.68
C ALA A 111 11.07 -11.70 -10.96
N VAL A 112 11.20 -12.83 -10.25
CA VAL A 112 12.23 -13.85 -10.53
C VAL A 112 12.08 -14.41 -11.95
N LEU A 113 10.86 -14.76 -12.37
CA LEU A 113 10.57 -15.24 -13.73
C LEU A 113 10.85 -14.19 -14.82
N GLN A 114 10.88 -12.91 -14.47
CA GLN A 114 11.25 -11.82 -15.39
C GLN A 114 12.76 -11.51 -15.34
N GLY A 115 13.56 -12.30 -14.62
CA GLY A 115 15.01 -12.13 -14.54
C GLY A 115 15.47 -10.95 -13.68
N ILE A 116 14.60 -10.43 -12.81
CA ILE A 116 14.98 -9.36 -11.88
C ILE A 116 15.95 -9.94 -10.83
N ALA A 117 17.03 -9.21 -10.57
CA ALA A 117 18.07 -9.64 -9.64
C ALA A 117 17.51 -9.87 -8.23
N VAL A 118 17.93 -10.97 -7.60
CA VAL A 118 17.39 -11.42 -6.31
C VAL A 118 17.67 -10.41 -5.19
N ASP A 119 18.82 -9.74 -5.21
CA ASP A 119 19.16 -8.69 -4.26
C ASP A 119 18.18 -7.49 -4.34
N LEU A 120 17.78 -7.10 -5.54
CA LEU A 120 16.81 -6.03 -5.76
C LEU A 120 15.41 -6.46 -5.31
N ILE A 121 15.02 -7.69 -5.60
CA ILE A 121 13.76 -8.27 -5.10
C ILE A 121 13.76 -8.27 -3.57
N LEU A 122 14.81 -8.75 -2.91
CA LEU A 122 14.91 -8.77 -1.44
C LEU A 122 14.91 -7.36 -0.83
N LYS A 123 15.45 -6.37 -1.53
CA LYS A 123 15.44 -4.96 -1.10
C LYS A 123 14.06 -4.30 -1.21
N THR A 124 13.22 -4.78 -2.13
CA THR A 124 11.91 -4.17 -2.45
C THR A 124 10.72 -5.00 -1.98
N ALA A 125 10.96 -6.27 -1.64
CA ALA A 125 10.01 -7.13 -0.95
C ALA A 125 9.87 -6.69 0.51
N ASP A 126 8.64 -6.74 1.02
CA ASP A 126 8.26 -6.46 2.41
C ASP A 126 8.22 -7.75 3.24
#